data_AF-A0A7D9K0Q9-F1
#
_entry.id   AF-A0A7D9K0Q9-F1
#
_cell.length_a   1.000
_cell.length_b   1.000
_cell.length_c   1.000
_cell.angle_alpha   90.00
_cell.angle_beta   90.00
_cell.angle_gamma   90.00
#
_symmetry.space_group_name_H-M   'P 1'
#
loop_
_entity.id
_entity.type
_entity.pdbx_description
1 polymer ?
#
loop_
_entity_poly.entity_id
_entity_poly.type
_entity_poly.pdbx_seq_one_letter_code
_entity_poly.pdbx_strand_id
1 'polypeptide(L)'
;MEELSKPENRKKINDKMYCNEHSGMILKVYCKTCDQLICRDCMDFKHVKQGHSCVLVKDVANNYKELLASNNRAMEDVLTEGNALLQRLMLTTEQLDRDAENIKSQIVQKNDIVLKTVAGMMEQKTKMLLNKVDEIRKAGRAKLDRKAEETKLYIENVKGSVQLSKTLVDQGTEEEIISSQKMMLDNANNLLTNREEYFKAPIPVNKLSYTVCGRKEPIHKEILRELANSLGEVNDDNYAGTGTGTGTGITKQTFLRIAAESATHSETIKVNQKLDDRQFAEILEVQNLHNVCIECEPVIGFIRISGLAKNVSNAVGEIHRIIYAWEQEKQHTDATVRE
;
A
#
# COMPACT_ATOMS: atom_id res chain seq x y z
N MET A 1 -2.84 -44.57 5.61
CA MET A 1 -2.31 -44.54 4.23
C MET A 1 -0.85 -44.99 4.15
N GLU A 2 -0.04 -44.65 5.15
CA GLU A 2 1.41 -44.94 5.22
C GLU A 2 1.75 -46.44 5.25
N GLU A 3 0.90 -47.27 5.87
CA GLU A 3 1.09 -48.74 5.92
C GLU A 3 0.92 -49.42 4.55
N LEU A 4 0.01 -48.95 3.68
CA LEU A 4 -0.24 -49.54 2.35
C LEU A 4 0.78 -49.08 1.29
N SER A 5 1.54 -48.02 1.57
CA SER A 5 2.55 -47.46 0.68
C SER A 5 3.94 -48.05 0.91
N LYS A 6 4.12 -48.86 1.98
CA LYS A 6 5.36 -49.60 2.25
C LYS A 6 5.70 -50.56 1.09
N PRO A 7 6.96 -50.58 0.60
CA PRO A 7 7.37 -51.44 -0.51
C PRO A 7 7.21 -52.94 -0.22
N GLU A 8 7.24 -53.34 1.05
CA GLU A 8 6.98 -54.71 1.55
C GLU A 8 5.57 -55.21 1.18
N ASN A 9 4.60 -54.30 1.06
CA ASN A 9 3.21 -54.59 0.68
C ASN A 9 2.98 -54.50 -0.84
N ARG A 10 3.98 -54.10 -1.64
CA ARG A 10 3.89 -53.95 -3.10
C ARG A 10 4.36 -55.17 -3.91
N LYS A 11 4.83 -56.24 -3.26
CA LYS A 11 5.26 -57.48 -3.94
C LYS A 11 4.69 -58.74 -3.28
N LYS A 12 3.56 -59.21 -3.79
CA LYS A 12 3.14 -60.63 -3.84
C LYS A 12 2.05 -60.78 -4.91
N ILE A 13 2.39 -60.43 -6.14
CA ILE A 13 1.56 -60.70 -7.31
C ILE A 13 2.25 -61.88 -8.02
N ASN A 14 1.62 -63.05 -7.97
CA ASN A 14 2.00 -64.35 -8.57
C ASN A 14 2.83 -65.37 -7.78
N ASP A 15 3.15 -65.18 -6.50
CA ASP A 15 3.81 -66.23 -5.72
C ASP A 15 2.84 -67.01 -4.82
N LYS A 16 2.98 -68.34 -4.74
CA LYS A 16 2.16 -69.15 -3.83
C LYS A 16 2.53 -68.77 -2.40
N MET A 17 1.53 -68.38 -1.59
CA MET A 17 1.80 -68.05 -0.19
C MET A 17 1.89 -69.35 0.63
N TYR A 18 3.02 -69.55 1.30
CA TYR A 18 3.27 -70.72 2.16
C TYR A 18 3.07 -70.38 3.64
N CYS A 19 2.73 -71.40 4.42
CA CYS A 19 2.59 -71.29 5.87
C CYS A 19 3.95 -71.20 6.55
N ASN A 20 4.09 -70.24 7.47
CA ASN A 20 5.30 -70.09 8.28
C ASN A 20 5.44 -71.18 9.34
N GLU A 21 4.33 -71.78 9.79
CA GLU A 21 4.33 -72.82 10.83
C GLU A 21 4.42 -74.24 10.25
N HIS A 22 3.88 -74.44 9.05
CA HIS A 22 3.82 -75.75 8.39
C HIS A 22 4.56 -75.67 7.05
N SER A 23 5.86 -76.02 7.08
CA SER A 23 6.75 -75.93 5.92
C SER A 23 6.18 -76.68 4.71
N GLY A 24 6.18 -76.03 3.53
CA GLY A 24 5.67 -76.58 2.28
C GLY A 24 4.14 -76.52 2.10
N MET A 25 3.37 -76.16 3.14
CA MET A 25 1.92 -76.05 3.05
C MET A 25 1.47 -74.70 2.50
N ILE A 26 0.57 -74.72 1.52
CA ILE A 26 0.05 -73.52 0.86
C ILE A 26 -1.12 -72.94 1.67
N LEU A 27 -1.15 -71.62 1.83
CA LEU A 27 -2.27 -70.89 2.43
C LEU A 27 -3.45 -70.88 1.45
N LYS A 28 -4.52 -71.63 1.74
CA LYS A 28 -5.73 -71.75 0.92
C LYS A 28 -7.03 -71.49 1.68
N VAL A 29 -6.94 -71.28 2.99
CA VAL A 29 -8.07 -71.03 3.89
C VAL A 29 -7.94 -69.60 4.41
N TYR A 30 -9.04 -68.86 4.46
CA TYR A 30 -9.13 -67.57 5.11
C TYR A 30 -9.93 -67.72 6.40
N CYS A 31 -9.32 -67.35 7.53
CA CYS A 31 -9.99 -67.30 8.82
C CYS A 31 -10.59 -65.91 9.02
N LYS A 32 -11.92 -65.79 8.95
CA LYS A 32 -12.64 -64.52 9.11
C LYS A 32 -12.50 -63.95 10.52
N THR A 33 -12.42 -64.81 11.54
CA THR A 33 -12.30 -64.38 12.94
C THR A 33 -10.95 -63.74 13.23
N CYS A 34 -9.88 -64.24 12.60
CA CYS A 34 -8.52 -63.73 12.80
C CYS A 34 -8.06 -62.78 11.68
N ASP A 35 -8.91 -62.54 10.68
CA ASP A 35 -8.63 -61.77 9.47
C ASP A 35 -7.28 -62.11 8.79
N GLN A 36 -7.01 -63.41 8.60
CA GLN A 36 -5.72 -63.86 8.04
C GLN A 36 -5.84 -65.11 7.17
N LEU A 37 -4.87 -65.27 6.26
CA LEU A 37 -4.68 -66.47 5.44
C LEU A 37 -3.95 -67.57 6.24
N ILE A 38 -4.50 -68.78 6.26
CA ILE A 38 -3.97 -69.94 6.97
C ILE A 38 -3.89 -71.18 6.04
N CYS A 39 -3.05 -72.16 6.39
CA CYS A 39 -3.06 -73.47 5.75
C CYS A 39 -4.10 -74.39 6.38
N ARG A 40 -4.30 -75.57 5.77
CA ARG A 40 -5.27 -76.56 6.26
C ARG A 40 -4.91 -77.09 7.66
N ASP A 41 -3.63 -77.30 7.95
CA ASP A 41 -3.20 -77.80 9.25
C ASP A 41 -3.44 -76.76 10.35
N CYS A 42 -3.16 -75.48 10.10
CA CYS A 42 -3.53 -74.40 11.02
C CYS A 42 -5.06 -74.37 11.26
N MET A 43 -5.86 -74.59 10.22
CA MET A 43 -7.32 -74.68 10.35
C MET A 43 -7.72 -75.81 11.30
N ASP A 44 -7.26 -77.03 11.05
CA ASP A 44 -7.68 -78.24 11.77
C ASP A 44 -7.15 -78.29 13.22
N PHE A 45 -5.91 -77.84 13.44
CA PHE A 45 -5.26 -77.97 14.75
C PHE A 45 -5.44 -76.77 15.68
N LYS A 46 -5.66 -75.56 15.15
CA LYS A 46 -5.77 -74.33 15.95
C LYS A 46 -7.13 -73.65 15.81
N HIS A 47 -7.49 -73.26 14.60
CA HIS A 47 -8.61 -72.34 14.39
C HIS A 47 -9.99 -73.00 14.57
N VAL A 48 -10.19 -74.22 14.04
CA VAL A 48 -11.48 -74.95 14.16
C VAL A 48 -11.71 -75.40 15.60
N LYS A 49 -10.68 -75.87 16.30
CA LYS A 49 -10.77 -76.24 17.73
C LYS A 49 -11.17 -75.06 18.63
N GLN A 50 -10.83 -73.83 18.21
CA GLN A 50 -11.18 -72.59 18.90
C GLN A 50 -12.51 -71.98 18.41
N GLY A 51 -13.23 -72.66 17.50
CA GLY A 51 -14.52 -72.20 16.99
C GLY A 51 -14.45 -71.03 15.99
N HIS A 52 -13.30 -70.80 15.35
CA HIS A 52 -13.16 -69.71 14.39
C HIS A 52 -13.86 -69.99 13.05
N SER A 53 -14.40 -68.94 12.42
CA SER A 53 -15.01 -69.04 11.10
C SER A 53 -13.94 -69.10 10.01
N CYS A 54 -13.83 -70.24 9.33
CA CYS A 54 -12.84 -70.48 8.29
C CYS A 54 -13.52 -70.85 6.97
N VAL A 55 -13.08 -70.24 5.86
CA VAL A 55 -13.64 -70.44 4.52
C VAL A 55 -12.50 -70.63 3.52
N LEU A 56 -12.75 -71.31 2.39
CA LEU A 56 -11.73 -71.39 1.35
C LEU A 56 -11.59 -70.04 0.66
N VAL A 57 -10.36 -69.64 0.37
CA VAL A 57 -10.06 -68.35 -0.29
C VAL A 57 -10.82 -68.22 -1.61
N LYS A 58 -10.89 -69.31 -2.40
CA LYS A 58 -11.60 -69.35 -3.68
C LYS A 58 -13.10 -69.00 -3.55
N ASP A 59 -13.70 -69.27 -2.39
CA ASP A 59 -15.14 -69.09 -2.14
C ASP A 59 -15.48 -67.65 -1.71
N VAL A 60 -14.49 -66.85 -1.28
CA VAL A 60 -14.69 -65.46 -0.83
C VAL A 60 -13.90 -64.41 -1.61
N ALA A 61 -12.88 -64.82 -2.37
CA ALA A 61 -12.00 -63.90 -3.10
C ALA A 61 -12.77 -63.03 -4.10
N ASN A 62 -13.76 -63.59 -4.81
CA ASN A 62 -14.58 -62.83 -5.74
C ASN A 62 -15.41 -61.75 -5.01
N ASN A 63 -16.00 -62.08 -3.86
CA ASN A 63 -16.79 -61.13 -3.07
C ASN A 63 -15.92 -59.95 -2.57
N TYR A 64 -14.72 -60.23 -2.05
CA TYR A 64 -13.79 -59.17 -1.63
C TYR A 64 -13.27 -58.35 -2.82
N LYS A 65 -13.07 -58.98 -3.99
CA LYS A 65 -12.69 -58.28 -5.22
C LYS A 65 -13.79 -57.30 -5.66
N GLU A 66 -15.05 -57.73 -5.62
CA GLU A 66 -16.20 -56.87 -5.94
C GLU A 66 -16.36 -55.73 -4.93
N LEU A 67 -16.19 -56.01 -3.64
CA LEU A 67 -16.23 -54.99 -2.59
C LEU A 67 -15.11 -53.95 -2.76
N LEU A 68 -13.87 -54.38 -3.01
CA LEU A 68 -12.74 -53.49 -3.29
C LEU A 68 -12.97 -52.68 -4.57
N ALA A 69 -13.50 -53.31 -5.63
CA ALA A 69 -13.83 -52.59 -6.86
C ALA A 69 -14.93 -51.54 -6.63
N SER A 70 -15.92 -51.82 -5.79
CA SER A 70 -16.95 -50.86 -5.41
C SER A 70 -16.40 -49.71 -4.57
N ASN A 71 -15.54 -50.00 -3.60
CA ASN A 71 -14.87 -48.98 -2.80
C ASN A 71 -13.96 -48.09 -3.66
N ASN A 72 -13.23 -48.68 -4.62
CA ASN A 72 -12.38 -47.92 -5.54
C ASN A 72 -13.21 -46.96 -6.39
N ARG A 73 -14.36 -47.40 -6.94
CA ARG A 73 -15.28 -46.51 -7.67
C ARG A 73 -15.75 -45.35 -6.79
N ALA A 74 -16.18 -45.62 -5.56
CA ALA A 74 -16.58 -44.56 -4.63
C ALA A 74 -15.43 -43.59 -4.29
N MET A 75 -14.19 -44.09 -4.17
CA MET A 75 -13.01 -43.25 -3.97
C MET A 75 -12.67 -42.42 -5.21
N GLU A 76 -12.86 -42.94 -6.42
CA GLU A 76 -12.71 -42.20 -7.68
C GLU A 76 -13.72 -41.04 -7.79
N ASP A 77 -14.96 -41.25 -7.36
CA ASP A 77 -15.97 -40.19 -7.29
C ASP A 77 -15.55 -39.08 -6.30
N VAL A 78 -15.09 -39.47 -5.10
CA VAL A 78 -14.57 -38.51 -4.09
C VAL A 78 -13.37 -37.72 -4.62
N LEU A 79 -12.44 -38.38 -5.33
CA LEU A 79 -11.30 -37.71 -5.94
C LEU A 79 -11.75 -36.69 -6.99
N THR A 80 -12.74 -37.04 -7.81
CA THR A 80 -13.28 -36.16 -8.84
C THR A 80 -13.95 -34.93 -8.22
N GLU A 81 -14.81 -35.12 -7.22
CA GLU A 81 -15.47 -34.03 -6.49
C GLU A 81 -14.46 -33.14 -5.76
N GLY A 82 -13.48 -33.76 -5.08
CA GLY A 82 -12.43 -33.05 -4.35
C GLY A 82 -11.56 -32.19 -5.27
N ASN A 83 -11.15 -32.73 -6.43
CA ASN A 83 -10.38 -31.98 -7.42
C ASN A 83 -11.20 -30.82 -7.99
N ALA A 84 -12.49 -31.02 -8.28
CA ALA A 84 -13.36 -29.94 -8.76
C ALA A 84 -13.54 -28.83 -7.72
N LEU A 85 -13.70 -29.20 -6.44
CA LEU A 85 -13.77 -28.23 -5.35
C LEU A 85 -12.46 -27.45 -5.19
N LEU A 86 -11.32 -28.14 -5.23
CA LEU A 86 -10.01 -27.51 -5.12
C LEU A 86 -9.79 -26.47 -6.24
N GLN A 87 -10.14 -26.82 -7.49
CA GLN A 87 -10.05 -25.90 -8.62
C GLN A 87 -10.93 -24.66 -8.41
N ARG A 88 -12.17 -24.82 -7.92
CA ARG A 88 -13.03 -23.67 -7.61
C ARG A 88 -12.43 -22.78 -6.52
N LEU A 89 -11.89 -23.37 -5.45
CA LEU A 89 -11.25 -22.61 -4.37
C LEU A 89 -10.04 -21.82 -4.85
N MET A 90 -9.21 -22.41 -5.72
CA MET A 90 -8.09 -21.71 -6.34
C MET A 90 -8.56 -20.50 -7.15
N LEU A 91 -9.57 -20.69 -8.02
CA LEU A 91 -10.14 -19.60 -8.83
C LEU A 91 -10.76 -18.49 -7.95
N THR A 92 -11.47 -18.85 -6.88
CA THR A 92 -12.04 -17.88 -5.93
C THR A 92 -10.95 -17.12 -5.19
N THR A 93 -9.85 -17.78 -4.82
CA THR A 93 -8.70 -17.14 -4.16
C THR A 93 -8.06 -16.12 -5.09
N GLU A 94 -7.76 -16.52 -6.34
CA GLU A 94 -7.21 -15.60 -7.33
C GLU A 94 -8.14 -14.43 -7.64
N GLN A 95 -9.45 -14.67 -7.65
CA GLN A 95 -10.43 -13.60 -7.84
C GLN A 95 -10.41 -12.61 -6.67
N LEU A 96 -10.38 -13.10 -5.44
CA LEU A 96 -10.26 -12.28 -4.23
C LEU A 96 -9.00 -11.42 -4.26
N ASP A 97 -7.86 -12.01 -4.64
CA ASP A 97 -6.59 -11.30 -4.74
C ASP A 97 -6.64 -10.21 -5.82
N ARG A 98 -7.22 -10.51 -6.99
CA ARG A 98 -7.43 -9.52 -8.06
C ARG A 98 -8.33 -8.38 -7.62
N ASP A 99 -9.43 -8.69 -6.94
CA ASP A 99 -10.36 -7.68 -6.45
C ASP A 99 -9.71 -6.79 -5.38
N ALA A 100 -8.92 -7.38 -4.47
CA ALA A 100 -8.15 -6.63 -3.48
C ALA A 100 -7.15 -5.66 -4.14
N GLU A 101 -6.37 -6.12 -5.12
CA GLU A 101 -5.41 -5.26 -5.83
C GLU A 101 -6.11 -4.17 -6.65
N ASN A 102 -7.23 -4.49 -7.29
CA ASN A 102 -8.03 -3.52 -8.02
C ASN A 102 -8.57 -2.42 -7.09
N ILE A 103 -9.12 -2.78 -5.92
CA ILE A 103 -9.64 -1.82 -4.94
C ILE A 103 -8.50 -0.96 -4.37
N LYS A 104 -7.35 -1.54 -4.04
CA LYS A 104 -6.15 -0.78 -3.63
C LYS A 104 -5.76 0.25 -4.70
N SER A 105 -5.73 -0.15 -5.97
CA SER A 105 -5.41 0.74 -7.09
C SER A 105 -6.43 1.89 -7.20
N GLN A 106 -7.72 1.60 -7.04
CA GLN A 106 -8.78 2.63 -7.06
C GLN A 106 -8.62 3.65 -5.92
N ILE A 107 -8.29 3.19 -4.71
CA ILE A 107 -8.02 4.07 -3.56
C ILE A 107 -6.85 5.01 -3.86
N VAL A 108 -5.74 4.47 -4.38
CA VAL A 108 -4.56 5.28 -4.74
C VAL A 108 -4.91 6.30 -5.83
N GLN A 109 -5.63 5.88 -6.87
CA GLN A 109 -6.07 6.77 -7.95
C GLN A 109 -6.99 7.88 -7.43
N LYS A 110 -7.91 7.55 -6.53
CA LYS A 110 -8.81 8.52 -5.92
C LYS A 110 -8.04 9.57 -5.11
N ASN A 111 -7.05 9.14 -4.32
CA ASN A 111 -6.18 10.05 -3.57
C ASN A 111 -5.42 11.01 -4.50
N ASP A 112 -4.84 10.51 -5.60
CA ASP A 112 -4.14 11.34 -6.58
C ASP A 112 -5.06 12.42 -7.20
N ILE A 113 -6.30 12.05 -7.54
CA ILE A 113 -7.30 13.00 -8.08
C ILE A 113 -7.63 14.10 -7.05
N VAL A 114 -7.85 13.73 -5.78
CA VAL A 114 -8.15 14.68 -4.70
C VAL A 114 -6.98 15.63 -4.49
N LEU A 115 -5.75 15.12 -4.40
CA LEU A 115 -4.54 15.92 -4.25
C LEU A 115 -4.36 16.92 -5.40
N LYS A 116 -4.50 16.46 -6.65
CA LYS A 116 -4.39 17.33 -7.84
C LYS A 116 -5.44 18.42 -7.85
N THR A 117 -6.67 18.11 -7.44
CA THR A 117 -7.76 19.08 -7.38
C THR A 117 -7.48 20.16 -6.34
N VAL A 118 -7.11 19.77 -5.12
CA VAL A 118 -6.78 20.73 -4.04
C VAL A 118 -5.56 21.57 -4.42
N ALA A 119 -4.49 20.96 -4.94
CA ALA A 119 -3.31 21.67 -5.39
C ALA A 119 -3.64 22.69 -6.50
N GLY A 120 -4.39 22.29 -7.52
CA GLY A 120 -4.80 23.16 -8.62
C GLY A 120 -5.62 24.36 -8.15
N MET A 121 -6.54 24.17 -7.20
CA MET A 121 -7.29 25.27 -6.60
C MET A 121 -6.37 26.28 -5.87
N MET A 122 -5.39 25.78 -5.13
CA MET A 122 -4.43 26.61 -4.40
C MET A 122 -3.49 27.38 -5.34
N GLU A 123 -3.01 26.72 -6.40
CA GLU A 123 -2.19 27.34 -7.44
C GLU A 123 -2.96 28.44 -8.17
N GLN A 124 -4.21 28.20 -8.55
CA GLN A 124 -5.07 29.20 -9.20
C GLN A 124 -5.26 30.42 -8.30
N LYS A 125 -5.55 30.21 -7.01
CA LYS A 125 -5.71 31.30 -6.04
C LYS A 125 -4.41 32.09 -5.87
N THR A 126 -3.28 31.39 -5.82
CA THR A 126 -1.94 32.00 -5.72
C THR A 126 -1.66 32.87 -6.93
N LYS A 127 -1.84 32.33 -8.15
CA LYS A 127 -1.67 33.07 -9.41
C LYS A 127 -2.56 34.31 -9.47
N MET A 128 -3.81 34.20 -9.05
CA MET A 128 -4.74 35.35 -9.02
C MET A 128 -4.25 36.46 -8.08
N LEU A 129 -3.76 36.11 -6.88
CA LEU A 129 -3.24 37.09 -5.93
C LEU A 129 -1.97 37.78 -6.46
N LEU A 130 -1.05 37.02 -7.04
CA LEU A 130 0.17 37.56 -7.65
C LEU A 130 -0.15 38.51 -8.81
N ASN A 131 -1.03 38.09 -9.72
CA ASN A 131 -1.49 38.95 -10.81
C ASN A 131 -2.12 40.24 -10.28
N LYS A 132 -2.86 40.18 -9.17
CA LYS A 132 -3.46 41.38 -8.59
C LYS A 132 -2.42 42.37 -8.08
N VAL A 133 -1.34 41.89 -7.47
CA VAL A 133 -0.22 42.72 -7.05
C VAL A 133 0.43 43.39 -8.27
N ASP A 134 0.63 42.63 -9.35
CA ASP A 134 1.22 43.15 -10.58
C ASP A 134 0.36 44.20 -11.26
N GLU A 135 -0.96 44.01 -11.31
CA GLU A 135 -1.92 45.00 -11.83
C GLU A 135 -1.85 46.31 -11.05
N ILE A 136 -1.89 46.24 -9.71
CA ILE A 136 -1.82 47.41 -8.84
C ILE A 136 -0.48 48.13 -9.04
N ARG A 137 0.62 47.38 -9.09
CA ARG A 137 1.97 47.91 -9.34
C ARG A 137 2.04 48.61 -10.70
N LYS A 138 1.56 47.96 -11.77
CA LYS A 138 1.58 48.51 -13.14
C LYS A 138 0.76 49.80 -13.23
N ALA A 139 -0.43 49.82 -12.64
CA ALA A 139 -1.28 51.00 -12.61
C ALA A 139 -0.65 52.16 -11.81
N GLY A 140 -0.05 51.84 -10.65
CA GLY A 140 0.69 52.81 -9.85
C GLY A 140 1.89 53.39 -10.60
N ARG A 141 2.69 52.52 -11.23
CA ARG A 141 3.87 52.92 -12.01
C ARG A 141 3.50 53.82 -13.18
N ALA A 142 2.46 53.48 -13.94
CA ALA A 142 1.98 54.31 -15.05
C ALA A 142 1.56 55.72 -14.60
N LYS A 143 0.92 55.85 -13.43
CA LYS A 143 0.56 57.17 -12.86
C LYS A 143 1.79 57.98 -12.47
N LEU A 144 2.79 57.34 -11.87
CA LEU A 144 4.06 57.97 -11.49
C LEU A 144 4.84 58.43 -12.72
N ASP A 145 5.01 57.54 -13.70
CA ASP A 145 5.77 57.83 -14.93
C ASP A 145 5.13 58.99 -15.70
N ARG A 146 3.79 59.02 -15.81
CA ARG A 146 3.09 60.15 -16.44
C ARG A 146 3.37 61.47 -15.74
N LYS A 147 3.27 61.52 -14.41
CA LYS A 147 3.50 62.77 -13.66
C LYS A 147 4.98 63.18 -13.69
N ALA A 148 5.89 62.22 -13.71
CA ALA A 148 7.31 62.47 -13.87
C ALA A 148 7.60 63.15 -15.22
N GLU A 149 7.01 62.65 -16.31
CA GLU A 149 7.16 63.23 -17.64
C GLU A 149 6.54 64.64 -17.74
N GLU A 150 5.31 64.82 -17.22
CA GLU A 150 4.66 66.14 -17.14
C GLU A 150 5.53 67.16 -16.38
N THR A 151 6.13 66.74 -15.26
CA THR A 151 6.97 67.60 -14.43
C THR A 151 8.31 67.90 -15.12
N LYS A 152 8.89 66.91 -15.79
CA LYS A 152 10.14 67.06 -16.55
C LYS A 152 9.98 68.09 -17.67
N LEU A 153 8.92 67.98 -18.47
CA LEU A 153 8.62 68.93 -19.55
C LEU A 153 8.43 70.36 -19.01
N TYR A 154 7.72 70.51 -17.90
CA TYR A 154 7.56 71.80 -17.24
C TYR A 154 8.91 72.39 -16.76
N ILE A 155 9.78 71.57 -16.15
CA ILE A 155 11.12 72.00 -15.73
C ILE A 155 11.97 72.43 -16.93
N GLU A 156 11.91 71.69 -18.05
CA GLU A 156 12.62 72.05 -19.29
C GLU A 156 12.13 73.40 -19.84
N ASN A 157 10.82 73.64 -19.85
CA ASN A 157 10.24 74.93 -20.26
C ASN A 157 10.67 76.09 -19.34
N VAL A 158 10.65 75.89 -18.02
CA VAL A 158 11.13 76.88 -17.05
C VAL A 158 12.62 77.16 -17.26
N LYS A 159 13.43 76.12 -17.44
CA LYS A 159 14.87 76.26 -17.69
C LYS A 159 15.15 77.07 -18.96
N GLY A 160 14.45 76.77 -20.06
CA GLY A 160 14.58 77.52 -21.32
C GLY A 160 14.18 78.99 -21.15
N SER A 161 13.05 79.26 -20.49
CA SER A 161 12.60 80.62 -20.20
C SER A 161 13.59 81.41 -19.33
N VAL A 162 14.14 80.79 -18.30
CA VAL A 162 15.17 81.40 -17.44
C VAL A 162 16.46 81.67 -18.22
N GLN A 163 16.88 80.76 -19.11
CA GLN A 163 18.08 80.96 -19.91
C GLN A 163 17.92 82.12 -20.89
N LEU A 164 16.81 82.17 -21.63
CA LEU A 164 16.51 83.24 -22.59
C LEU A 164 16.40 84.60 -21.90
N SER A 165 15.66 84.67 -20.79
CA SER A 165 15.51 85.92 -20.03
C SER A 165 16.84 86.41 -19.45
N LYS A 166 17.71 85.52 -18.95
CA LYS A 166 19.06 85.89 -18.51
C LYS A 166 19.91 86.42 -19.65
N THR A 167 19.96 85.73 -20.79
CA THR A 167 20.72 86.20 -21.96
C THR A 167 20.26 87.58 -22.41
N LEU A 168 18.94 87.82 -22.47
CA LEU A 168 18.37 89.10 -22.85
C LEU A 168 18.73 90.22 -21.86
N VAL A 169 18.72 89.93 -20.56
CA VAL A 169 19.09 90.90 -19.51
C VAL A 169 20.59 91.20 -19.49
N ASP A 170 21.43 90.18 -19.67
CA ASP A 170 22.89 90.30 -19.54
C ASP A 170 23.56 90.86 -20.80
N GLN A 171 23.01 90.58 -21.99
CA GLN A 171 23.68 90.82 -23.28
C GLN A 171 22.81 91.54 -24.32
N GLY A 172 21.51 91.70 -24.08
CA GLY A 172 20.59 92.30 -25.06
C GLY A 172 20.75 93.83 -25.18
N THR A 173 20.48 94.36 -26.37
CA THR A 173 20.40 95.83 -26.55
C THR A 173 19.11 96.39 -25.97
N GLU A 174 19.04 97.71 -25.77
CA GLU A 174 17.85 98.38 -25.25
C GLU A 174 16.62 98.10 -26.13
N GLU A 175 16.78 98.08 -27.46
CA GLU A 175 15.71 97.79 -28.41
C GLU A 175 15.26 96.32 -28.36
N GLU A 176 16.18 95.36 -28.22
CA GLU A 176 15.86 93.93 -28.08
C GLU A 176 15.11 93.65 -26.79
N ILE A 177 15.52 94.31 -25.69
CA ILE A 177 14.85 94.22 -24.39
C ILE A 177 13.42 94.76 -24.51
N ILE A 178 13.24 95.98 -25.01
CA ILE A 178 11.91 96.62 -25.09
C ILE A 178 10.98 95.87 -26.04
N SER A 179 11.48 95.40 -27.19
CA SER A 179 10.68 94.64 -28.15
C SER A 179 10.25 93.27 -27.65
N SER A 180 11.05 92.63 -26.79
CA SER A 180 10.80 91.27 -26.28
C SER A 180 10.17 91.22 -24.88
N GLN A 181 10.16 92.32 -24.12
CA GLN A 181 9.79 92.33 -22.69
C GLN A 181 8.42 91.71 -22.42
N LYS A 182 7.42 92.04 -23.26
CA LYS A 182 6.04 91.61 -23.03
C LYS A 182 5.91 90.10 -23.14
N MET A 183 6.46 89.54 -24.21
CA MET A 183 6.45 88.09 -24.44
C MET A 183 7.19 87.33 -23.32
N MET A 184 8.34 87.84 -22.88
CA MET A 184 9.12 87.21 -21.80
C MET A 184 8.39 87.27 -20.45
N LEU A 185 7.80 88.41 -20.11
CA LEU A 185 7.02 88.58 -18.87
C LEU A 185 5.74 87.74 -18.88
N ASP A 186 5.01 87.71 -19.98
CA ASP A 186 3.80 86.91 -20.13
C ASP A 186 4.12 85.41 -19.98
N ASN A 187 5.20 84.94 -20.61
CA ASN A 187 5.68 83.56 -20.48
C ASN A 187 6.12 83.22 -19.05
N ALA A 188 6.89 84.10 -18.40
CA ALA A 188 7.33 83.93 -17.03
C ALA A 188 6.13 83.87 -16.06
N ASN A 189 5.18 84.80 -16.20
CA ASN A 189 3.96 84.83 -15.38
C ASN A 189 3.12 83.57 -15.57
N ASN A 190 2.98 83.06 -16.80
CA ASN A 190 2.26 81.82 -17.06
C ASN A 190 2.91 80.63 -16.34
N LEU A 191 4.24 80.47 -16.49
CA LEU A 191 4.98 79.39 -15.85
C LEU A 191 4.90 79.47 -14.32
N LEU A 192 5.03 80.67 -13.75
CA LEU A 192 4.93 80.90 -12.31
C LEU A 192 3.53 80.61 -11.77
N THR A 193 2.49 81.02 -12.50
CA THR A 193 1.09 80.79 -12.12
C THR A 193 0.77 79.29 -12.09
N ASN A 194 1.28 78.53 -13.05
CA ASN A 194 1.00 77.10 -13.18
C ASN A 194 1.88 76.21 -12.27
N ARG A 195 2.83 76.79 -11.52
CA ARG A 195 3.78 76.06 -10.65
C ARG A 195 3.10 75.01 -9.77
N GLU A 196 2.04 75.38 -9.08
CA GLU A 196 1.38 74.50 -8.10
C GLU A 196 0.75 73.26 -8.73
N GLU A 197 0.36 73.32 -10.00
CA GLU A 197 -0.21 72.18 -10.73
C GLU A 197 0.83 71.08 -10.96
N TYR A 198 2.06 71.46 -11.29
CA TYR A 198 3.15 70.53 -11.58
C TYR A 198 3.80 69.99 -10.31
N PHE A 199 3.85 70.78 -9.22
CA PHE A 199 4.49 70.41 -7.96
C PHE A 199 3.54 69.96 -6.83
N LYS A 200 2.26 69.69 -7.12
CA LYS A 200 1.30 69.18 -6.11
C LYS A 200 1.85 67.92 -5.39
N ALA A 201 1.62 67.90 -4.06
CA ALA A 201 2.08 66.91 -3.07
C ALA A 201 1.67 65.45 -3.40
N PRO A 202 2.24 64.42 -2.73
CA PRO A 202 2.61 63.14 -3.34
C PRO A 202 1.45 62.45 -4.04
N ILE A 203 1.75 61.98 -5.26
CA ILE A 203 0.84 61.16 -6.07
C ILE A 203 0.36 60.02 -5.18
N PRO A 204 -0.95 59.90 -4.89
CA PRO A 204 -1.44 58.84 -4.04
C PRO A 204 -1.18 57.50 -4.72
N VAL A 205 -0.16 56.78 -4.23
CA VAL A 205 0.13 55.40 -4.62
C VAL A 205 -0.55 54.50 -3.60
N ASN A 206 -1.33 53.54 -4.07
CA ASN A 206 -1.97 52.57 -3.19
C ASN A 206 -0.88 51.79 -2.43
N LYS A 207 -0.89 51.87 -1.09
CA LYS A 207 -0.05 51.02 -0.25
C LYS A 207 -0.51 49.58 -0.40
N LEU A 208 0.36 48.73 -0.94
CA LEU A 208 0.12 47.29 -1.01
C LEU A 208 0.16 46.70 0.41
N SER A 209 -0.86 45.94 0.76
CA SER A 209 -0.91 45.16 1.99
C SER A 209 -1.46 43.77 1.68
N TYR A 210 -0.95 42.77 2.39
CA TYR A 210 -1.39 41.39 2.29
C TYR A 210 -1.84 40.96 3.68
N THR A 211 -3.12 40.59 3.80
CA THR A 211 -3.69 40.09 5.05
C THR A 211 -3.85 38.59 4.93
N VAL A 212 -3.13 37.84 5.76
CA VAL A 212 -3.31 36.39 5.90
C VAL A 212 -4.65 36.13 6.58
N CYS A 213 -5.38 35.11 6.15
CA CYS A 213 -6.60 34.69 6.83
C CYS A 213 -6.28 34.29 8.27
N GLY A 214 -6.85 34.99 9.25
CA GLY A 214 -6.43 34.98 10.67
C GLY A 214 -6.73 33.73 11.48
N ARG A 215 -6.83 32.54 10.85
CA ARG A 215 -6.92 31.28 11.61
C ARG A 215 -5.51 30.81 11.99
N LYS A 216 -5.35 30.37 13.24
CA LYS A 216 -4.09 29.76 13.74
C LYS A 216 -3.69 28.52 12.93
N GLU A 217 -4.68 27.79 12.41
CA GLU A 217 -4.49 26.60 11.58
C GLU A 217 -4.78 26.93 10.10
N PRO A 218 -3.88 26.54 9.16
CA PRO A 218 -4.05 26.83 7.73
C PRO A 218 -5.31 26.23 7.11
N ILE A 219 -5.73 25.06 7.61
CA ILE A 219 -6.92 24.32 7.13
C ILE A 219 -7.77 23.97 8.34
N HIS A 220 -9.07 24.24 8.25
CA HIS A 220 -10.03 23.92 9.32
C HIS A 220 -10.22 22.39 9.41
N LYS A 221 -10.31 21.84 10.62
CA LYS A 221 -10.47 20.38 10.85
C LYS A 221 -11.64 19.77 10.08
N GLU A 222 -12.74 20.51 9.93
CA GLU A 222 -13.89 20.09 9.11
C GLU A 222 -13.50 19.81 7.65
N ILE A 223 -12.66 20.67 7.05
CA ILE A 223 -12.22 20.50 5.66
C ILE A 223 -11.32 19.27 5.54
N LEU A 224 -10.46 19.03 6.53
CA LEU A 224 -9.63 17.82 6.56
C LEU A 224 -10.49 16.56 6.65
N ARG A 225 -11.57 16.59 7.43
CA ARG A 225 -12.54 15.49 7.52
C ARG A 225 -13.24 15.25 6.20
N GLU A 226 -13.75 16.29 5.55
CA GLU A 226 -14.40 16.16 4.24
C GLU A 226 -13.46 15.63 3.16
N LEU A 227 -12.19 16.07 3.17
CA LEU A 227 -11.16 15.54 2.26
C LEU A 227 -10.88 14.05 2.54
N ALA A 228 -10.79 13.63 3.80
CA ALA A 228 -10.63 12.23 4.16
C ALA A 228 -11.83 11.39 3.71
N ASN A 229 -13.06 11.86 3.98
CA ASN A 229 -14.30 11.19 3.56
C ASN A 229 -14.40 11.05 2.04
N SER A 230 -13.83 11.98 1.28
CA SER A 230 -13.82 11.92 -0.19
C SER A 230 -13.04 10.74 -0.77
N LEU A 231 -12.19 10.08 0.04
CA LEU A 231 -11.48 8.85 -0.36
C LEU A 231 -12.39 7.60 -0.33
N GLY A 232 -13.54 7.69 0.34
CA GLY A 232 -14.50 6.59 0.46
C GLY A 232 -14.12 5.58 1.55
N GLU A 233 -14.84 4.47 1.55
CA GLU A 233 -14.72 3.38 2.52
C GLU A 233 -14.65 2.04 1.79
N VAL A 234 -13.93 1.07 2.37
CA VAL A 234 -13.92 -0.30 1.85
C VAL A 234 -15.07 -1.04 2.51
N ASN A 235 -16.03 -1.49 1.69
CA ASN A 235 -17.14 -2.30 2.14
C ASN A 235 -16.83 -3.80 1.96
N ASP A 236 -17.15 -4.60 2.96
CA ASP A 236 -17.18 -6.06 2.85
C ASP A 236 -18.64 -6.50 2.87
N ASP A 237 -19.21 -6.76 1.70
CA ASP A 237 -20.59 -7.21 1.55
C ASP A 237 -20.81 -8.65 2.07
N ASN A 238 -19.76 -9.37 2.49
CA ASN A 238 -19.88 -10.76 2.96
C ASN A 238 -20.26 -10.92 4.43
N TYR A 239 -20.47 -9.82 5.18
CA TYR A 239 -20.98 -9.88 6.56
C TYR A 239 -22.47 -9.53 6.66
N ALA A 240 -23.30 -10.06 5.75
CA ALA A 240 -24.76 -10.08 5.88
C ALA A 240 -25.25 -11.52 6.12
N GLY A 241 -25.89 -11.74 7.26
CA GLY A 241 -26.33 -13.06 7.73
C GLY A 241 -27.46 -13.73 6.93
N THR A 242 -27.62 -15.03 7.20
CA THR A 242 -28.80 -15.87 6.93
C THR A 242 -29.32 -15.89 5.49
N GLY A 243 -28.82 -16.85 4.69
CA GLY A 243 -29.42 -17.28 3.43
C GLY A 243 -29.51 -18.79 3.37
N THR A 244 -30.73 -19.32 3.45
CA THR A 244 -31.08 -20.71 3.19
C THR A 244 -30.72 -21.06 1.75
N GLY A 245 -29.64 -21.82 1.55
CA GLY A 245 -29.26 -22.41 0.28
C GLY A 245 -29.09 -23.91 0.45
N THR A 246 -30.07 -24.68 0.00
CA THR A 246 -30.02 -26.14 -0.11
C THR A 246 -28.89 -26.55 -1.04
N GLY A 247 -27.81 -27.07 -0.46
CA GLY A 247 -26.69 -27.64 -1.18
C GLY A 247 -25.96 -28.59 -0.23
N THR A 248 -25.95 -29.85 -0.60
CA THR A 248 -25.46 -31.00 0.16
C THR A 248 -24.03 -30.81 0.71
N GLY A 249 -23.92 -30.74 2.04
CA GLY A 249 -23.08 -31.68 2.79
C GLY A 249 -21.57 -31.41 2.92
N ILE A 250 -21.16 -30.22 3.37
CA ILE A 250 -20.05 -30.13 4.34
C ILE A 250 -20.64 -29.50 5.60
N THR A 251 -20.74 -30.27 6.67
CA THR A 251 -21.38 -29.82 7.91
C THR A 251 -20.69 -28.56 8.45
N LYS A 252 -21.51 -27.61 8.92
CA LYS A 252 -21.13 -26.32 9.52
C LYS A 252 -20.02 -26.45 10.60
N GLN A 253 -19.87 -27.62 11.20
CA GLN A 253 -18.81 -27.98 12.16
C GLN A 253 -17.42 -28.17 11.53
N THR A 254 -17.32 -28.68 10.30
CA THR A 254 -16.04 -28.83 9.59
C THR A 254 -15.51 -27.48 9.13
N PHE A 255 -16.40 -26.56 8.73
CA PHE A 255 -16.03 -25.19 8.37
C PHE A 255 -15.58 -24.37 9.59
N LEU A 256 -16.21 -24.55 10.76
CA LEU A 256 -15.77 -23.92 12.01
C LEU A 256 -14.41 -24.44 12.50
N ARG A 257 -14.04 -25.70 12.19
CA ARG A 257 -12.72 -26.24 12.54
C ARG A 257 -11.61 -25.70 11.64
N ILE A 258 -11.88 -25.52 10.35
CA ILE A 258 -10.95 -24.89 9.40
C ILE A 258 -10.83 -23.37 9.69
N ALA A 259 -11.93 -22.70 9.99
CA ALA A 259 -11.91 -21.28 10.36
C ALA A 259 -11.17 -21.00 11.69
N ALA A 260 -11.18 -21.95 12.63
CA ALA A 260 -10.39 -21.86 13.86
C ALA A 260 -8.88 -22.07 13.62
N GLU A 261 -8.49 -22.74 12.52
CA GLU A 261 -7.08 -22.92 12.11
C GLU A 261 -6.56 -21.78 11.23
N SER A 262 -7.45 -20.94 10.67
CA SER A 262 -7.14 -19.79 9.79
C SER A 262 -7.14 -18.43 10.49
N ALA A 263 -7.19 -18.38 11.83
CA ALA A 263 -7.00 -17.11 12.53
C ALA A 263 -5.61 -16.56 12.22
N THR A 264 -5.54 -15.41 11.55
CA THR A 264 -4.30 -14.68 11.30
C THR A 264 -3.73 -14.23 12.64
N HIS A 265 -2.71 -14.94 13.11
CA HIS A 265 -1.95 -14.57 14.30
C HIS A 265 -0.97 -13.47 13.92
N SER A 266 -0.76 -12.51 14.81
CA SER A 266 0.24 -11.46 14.61
C SER A 266 1.08 -11.29 15.87
N GLU A 267 2.39 -11.15 15.67
CA GLU A 267 3.34 -10.87 16.73
C GLU A 267 4.19 -9.66 16.36
N THR A 268 4.67 -8.95 17.38
CA THR A 268 5.50 -7.76 17.21
C THR A 268 6.78 -7.91 18.03
N ILE A 269 7.92 -7.84 17.35
CA ILE A 269 9.25 -7.84 17.97
C ILE A 269 9.71 -6.40 18.06
N LYS A 270 10.12 -5.96 19.27
CA LYS A 270 10.74 -4.64 19.46
C LYS A 270 12.24 -4.75 19.24
N VAL A 271 12.79 -3.90 18.39
CA VAL A 271 14.23 -3.76 18.15
C VAL A 271 14.73 -2.43 18.73
N ASN A 272 15.87 -2.48 19.43
CA ASN A 272 16.43 -1.34 20.17
C ASN A 272 17.21 -0.35 19.30
N GLN A 273 17.26 -0.58 17.99
CA GLN A 273 17.99 0.27 17.04
C GLN A 273 17.26 0.32 15.69
N LYS A 274 17.57 1.35 14.90
CA LYS A 274 17.14 1.42 13.50
C LYS A 274 17.88 0.36 12.70
N LEU A 275 17.14 -0.41 11.90
CA LEU A 275 17.69 -1.42 11.00
C LEU A 275 18.32 -0.74 9.78
N ASP A 276 19.51 -1.19 9.38
CA ASP A 276 20.12 -0.80 8.10
C ASP A 276 19.58 -1.65 6.93
N ASP A 277 19.91 -1.26 5.70
CA ASP A 277 19.39 -1.92 4.49
C ASP A 277 19.78 -3.41 4.39
N ARG A 278 20.92 -3.79 4.99
CA ARG A 278 21.41 -5.18 5.00
C ARG A 278 20.62 -6.01 6.01
N GLN A 279 20.42 -5.48 7.21
CA GLN A 279 19.61 -6.08 8.27
C GLN A 279 18.16 -6.27 7.84
N PHE A 280 17.62 -5.30 7.09
CA PHE A 280 16.28 -5.35 6.54
C PHE A 280 16.12 -6.45 5.48
N ALA A 281 17.10 -6.58 4.57
CA ALA A 281 17.09 -7.63 3.56
C ALA A 281 17.13 -9.04 4.19
N GLU A 282 17.96 -9.23 5.21
CA GLU A 282 18.09 -10.50 5.94
C GLU A 282 16.79 -10.90 6.66
N ILE A 283 16.06 -9.94 7.26
CA ILE A 283 14.74 -10.19 7.86
C ILE A 283 13.69 -10.58 6.80
N LEU A 284 13.72 -9.95 5.62
CA LEU A 284 12.75 -10.23 4.56
C LEU A 284 12.91 -11.63 3.94
N GLU A 285 14.09 -12.25 4.04
CA GLU A 285 14.29 -13.64 3.60
C GLU A 285 13.45 -14.64 4.42
N VAL A 286 13.18 -14.33 5.69
CA VAL A 286 12.36 -15.14 6.60
C VAL A 286 10.90 -15.23 6.14
N GLN A 287 10.39 -14.20 5.46
CA GLN A 287 8.99 -14.13 5.01
C GLN A 287 8.66 -15.24 4.01
N ASN A 288 9.54 -15.48 3.03
CA ASN A 288 9.34 -16.55 2.05
C ASN A 288 9.59 -17.94 2.65
N LEU A 289 10.53 -18.05 3.59
CA LEU A 289 10.89 -19.32 4.22
C LEU A 289 9.75 -19.88 5.09
N HIS A 290 9.03 -19.01 5.79
CA HIS A 290 7.96 -19.42 6.72
C HIS A 290 6.55 -19.11 6.20
N ASN A 291 6.40 -18.57 4.99
CA ASN A 291 5.11 -18.16 4.43
C ASN A 291 4.35 -17.23 5.40
N VAL A 292 4.99 -16.13 5.79
CA VAL A 292 4.48 -15.08 6.69
C VAL A 292 4.66 -13.71 6.05
N CYS A 293 3.82 -12.74 6.42
CA CYS A 293 4.00 -11.34 6.03
C CYS A 293 4.79 -10.60 7.11
N ILE A 294 5.88 -9.93 6.73
CA ILE A 294 6.72 -9.15 7.63
C ILE A 294 6.64 -7.67 7.23
N GLU A 295 6.29 -6.84 8.19
CA GLU A 295 6.27 -5.39 8.05
C GLU A 295 7.29 -4.79 9.02
N CYS A 296 8.22 -4.01 8.47
CA CYS A 296 9.25 -3.32 9.21
C CYS A 296 9.20 -1.84 8.81
N GLU A 297 9.00 -0.95 9.77
CA GLU A 297 9.09 0.48 9.48
C GLU A 297 10.55 0.95 9.63
N PRO A 298 11.15 1.61 8.61
CA PRO A 298 12.55 2.05 8.66
C PRO A 298 12.81 3.17 9.70
N VAL A 299 11.78 3.61 10.41
CA VAL A 299 11.84 4.69 11.41
C VAL A 299 11.46 4.19 12.79
N ILE A 300 10.78 3.05 12.91
CA ILE A 300 10.26 2.54 14.18
C ILE A 300 10.93 1.21 14.52
N GLY A 301 11.38 1.08 15.76
CA GLY A 301 12.04 -0.11 16.28
C GLY A 301 11.08 -1.29 16.48
N PHE A 302 10.27 -1.66 15.49
CA PHE A 302 9.44 -2.86 15.54
C PHE A 302 9.42 -3.62 14.22
N ILE A 303 9.24 -4.94 14.34
CA ILE A 303 9.02 -5.89 13.25
C ILE A 303 7.67 -6.55 13.54
N ARG A 304 6.69 -6.35 12.66
CA ARG A 304 5.37 -6.99 12.77
C ARG A 304 5.31 -8.19 11.84
N ILE A 305 4.94 -9.34 12.38
CA ILE A 305 4.87 -10.61 11.65
C ILE A 305 3.43 -11.10 11.70
N SER A 306 2.85 -11.47 10.57
CA SER A 306 1.49 -11.97 10.49
C SER A 306 1.36 -13.19 9.59
N GLY A 307 0.48 -14.13 9.96
CA GLY A 307 0.28 -15.39 9.23
C GLY A 307 -0.37 -16.46 10.08
N LEU A 308 -0.24 -17.72 9.68
CA LEU A 308 -0.69 -18.85 10.50
C LEU A 308 0.11 -18.92 11.80
N ALA A 309 -0.54 -19.16 12.95
CA ALA A 309 0.10 -19.11 14.27
C ALA A 309 1.41 -19.91 14.38
N LYS A 310 1.44 -21.13 13.81
CA LYS A 310 2.64 -21.98 13.77
C LYS A 310 3.77 -21.36 12.94
N ASN A 311 3.44 -20.72 11.83
CA ASN A 311 4.40 -20.07 10.95
C ASN A 311 4.95 -18.79 11.58
N VAL A 312 4.08 -18.00 12.21
CA VAL A 312 4.48 -16.80 12.96
C VAL A 312 5.43 -17.15 14.09
N SER A 313 5.13 -18.18 14.90
CA SER A 313 6.01 -18.62 15.98
C SER A 313 7.40 -19.06 15.49
N ASN A 314 7.46 -19.78 14.36
CA ASN A 314 8.72 -20.17 13.73
C ASN A 314 9.51 -18.96 13.22
N ALA A 315 8.83 -18.04 12.52
CA ALA A 315 9.44 -16.82 11.99
C ALA A 315 9.97 -15.90 13.10
N VAL A 316 9.23 -15.76 14.20
CA VAL A 316 9.66 -15.00 15.39
C VAL A 316 10.95 -15.59 15.98
N GLY A 317 11.04 -16.92 16.09
CA GLY A 317 12.24 -17.60 16.60
C GLY A 317 13.47 -17.47 15.69
N GLU A 318 13.28 -17.37 14.37
CA GLU A 318 14.36 -17.11 13.41
C GLU A 318 14.83 -15.64 13.52
N ILE A 319 13.90 -14.69 13.55
CA ILE A 319 14.21 -13.26 13.63
C ILE A 319 14.92 -12.92 14.96
N HIS A 320 14.52 -13.54 16.09
CA HIS A 320 15.26 -13.40 17.34
C HIS A 320 16.72 -13.89 17.25
N ARG A 321 16.98 -14.97 16.49
CA ARG A 321 18.36 -15.47 16.30
C ARG A 321 19.20 -14.52 15.44
N ILE A 322 18.60 -13.99 14.38
CA ILE A 322 19.23 -12.98 13.52
C ILE A 322 19.60 -11.74 14.34
N ILE A 323 18.65 -11.20 15.13
CA ILE A 323 18.89 -10.04 15.99
C ILE A 323 20.00 -10.33 17.02
N TYR A 324 19.97 -11.50 17.66
CA TYR A 324 20.98 -11.89 18.64
C TYR A 324 22.39 -11.98 17.99
N ALA A 325 22.49 -12.50 16.77
CA ALA A 325 23.76 -12.57 16.05
C ALA A 325 24.34 -11.18 15.78
N TRP A 326 23.51 -10.22 15.35
CA TRP A 326 23.94 -8.82 15.17
C TRP A 326 24.46 -8.19 16.48
N GLU A 327 23.81 -8.48 17.61
CA GLU A 327 24.23 -7.98 18.92
C GLU A 327 25.59 -8.56 19.36
N GLN A 328 25.86 -9.84 19.03
CA GLN A 328 27.15 -10.48 19.31
C GLN A 328 28.28 -9.92 18.44
N GLU A 329 28.03 -9.70 17.15
CA GLU A 329 29.00 -9.09 16.23
C GLU A 329 29.39 -7.67 16.67
N LYS A 330 28.40 -6.88 17.14
CA LYS A 330 28.61 -5.53 17.66
C LYS A 330 29.47 -5.52 18.93
N GLN A 331 29.26 -6.47 19.84
CA GLN A 331 30.07 -6.60 21.06
C GLN A 331 31.53 -7.01 20.75
N HIS A 332 31.76 -7.84 19.74
CA HIS A 332 33.11 -8.20 19.30
C HIS A 332 33.83 -7.03 18.63
N THR A 333 33.13 -6.24 17.81
CA THR A 333 33.73 -5.05 17.17
C THR A 333 34.07 -3.94 18.16
N ASP A 334 33.20 -3.67 19.15
CA ASP A 334 33.47 -2.66 20.20
C ASP A 334 34.59 -3.08 21.18
N ALA A 335 34.78 -4.39 21.40
CA ALA A 335 35.88 -4.91 22.22
C ALA A 335 37.24 -4.79 21.52
N THR A 336 37.28 -4.99 20.20
CA THR A 336 38.53 -4.95 19.40
C THR A 336 39.02 -3.52 19.13
N VAL A 337 38.16 -2.50 19.26
CA VAL A 337 38.52 -1.07 19.10
C VAL A 337 39.03 -0.44 20.41
N ARG A 338 38.95 -1.16 21.54
CA ARG A 338 39.42 -0.70 22.87
C ARG A 338 40.75 -1.31 23.33
N GLU A 339 41.42 -2.11 22.50
CA GLU A 339 42.80 -2.59 22.69
C GLU A 339 43.79 -1.85 21.78
#